data_AF-A0A133P586-F1
#
_entry.id   AF-A0A133P586-F1
#
_cell.length_a   1.000
_cell.length_b   1.000
_cell.length_c   1.000
_cell.angle_alpha   90.00
_cell.angle_beta   90.00
_cell.angle_gamma   90.00
#
_symmetry.space_group_name_H-M   'P 1'
#
loop_
_entity.id
_entity.type
_entity.pdbx_description
1 polymer ?
#
loop_
_entity_poly.entity_id
_entity_poly.type
_entity_poly.pdbx_seq_one_letter_code
_entity_poly.pdbx_strand_id
1 'polypeptide(L)'
;MINSIDKYANTVSIYGAFLKSLKKRAEKNFKLELLPIIEGNKKGKVYNEDVNSLIKKVKGDILYLDPPYNSRQYSANYHLLETISRYDNPVIKGKTGLRNCNKQKSKFCSKPQVSQAFEELISNADFKYIFLSYNDEGLMKLEDIKRILEKYGEYKYFTTNYKRFKSSKQENRNYKKSSTIEYLDCLIKK
;
A
#
# COMPACT_ATOMS: atom_id res chain seq x y z
N MET A 1 5.34 -13.38 -13.69
CA MET A 1 3.89 -13.52 -13.96
C MET A 1 3.12 -12.21 -13.82
N ILE A 2 2.86 -11.68 -12.62
CA ILE A 2 2.04 -10.45 -12.45
C ILE A 2 2.66 -9.23 -13.15
N ASN A 3 3.98 -9.10 -13.11
CA ASN A 3 4.70 -8.01 -13.78
C ASN A 3 4.41 -7.92 -15.29
N SER A 4 4.20 -9.07 -15.96
CA SER A 4 3.85 -9.08 -17.38
C SER A 4 2.47 -8.48 -17.63
N ILE A 5 1.50 -8.68 -16.72
CA ILE A 5 0.13 -8.18 -16.88
C ILE A 5 0.12 -6.66 -17.02
N ASP A 6 0.90 -5.96 -16.20
CA ASP A 6 0.93 -4.49 -16.21
C ASP A 6 1.46 -3.92 -17.54
N LYS A 7 2.40 -4.62 -18.19
CA LYS A 7 2.95 -4.24 -19.50
C LYS A 7 1.88 -4.20 -20.59
N TYR A 8 0.86 -5.04 -20.50
CA TYR A 8 -0.25 -5.12 -21.47
C TYR A 8 -1.55 -4.53 -20.94
N ALA A 9 -1.57 -3.98 -19.72
CA ALA A 9 -2.80 -3.48 -19.09
C ALA A 9 -3.38 -2.26 -19.82
N ASN A 10 -4.69 -2.31 -20.11
CA ASN A 10 -5.46 -1.20 -20.66
C ASN A 10 -6.14 -0.34 -19.57
N THR A 11 -5.36 0.06 -18.57
CA THR A 11 -5.85 0.76 -17.36
C THR A 11 -5.05 2.03 -17.08
N VAL A 12 -5.48 2.84 -16.10
CA VAL A 12 -4.77 4.06 -15.64
C VAL A 12 -4.22 3.85 -14.23
N SER A 13 -3.08 3.15 -14.15
CA SER A 13 -2.32 2.82 -12.93
C SER A 13 -2.95 1.78 -12.00
N ILE A 14 -4.28 1.69 -11.94
CA ILE A 14 -5.01 0.69 -11.14
C ILE A 14 -5.99 -0.08 -12.02
N TYR A 15 -6.40 -1.27 -11.57
CA TYR A 15 -7.30 -2.19 -12.28
C TYR A 15 -8.78 -1.99 -11.95
N GLY A 16 -9.12 -1.00 -11.13
CA GLY A 16 -10.51 -0.67 -10.79
C GLY A 16 -11.33 -0.12 -11.96
N ALA A 17 -10.69 0.25 -13.07
CA ALA A 17 -11.32 0.68 -14.32
C ALA A 17 -10.40 0.45 -15.52
N PHE A 18 -10.97 0.40 -16.72
CA PHE A 18 -10.25 0.24 -17.99
C PHE A 18 -10.63 1.34 -18.98
N LEU A 19 -9.78 1.57 -19.97
CA LEU A 19 -10.01 2.55 -21.04
C LEU A 19 -10.96 1.98 -22.10
N LYS A 20 -11.83 2.84 -22.66
CA LYS A 20 -12.75 2.43 -23.75
C LYS A 20 -12.01 2.01 -25.02
N SER A 21 -10.93 2.73 -25.34
CA SER A 21 -10.02 2.39 -26.44
C SER A 21 -8.81 1.65 -25.88
N LEU A 22 -8.30 0.70 -26.64
CA LEU A 22 -7.08 -0.02 -26.26
C LEU A 22 -5.87 0.91 -26.40
N LYS A 23 -4.94 0.83 -25.45
CA LYS A 23 -3.59 1.37 -25.63
C LYS A 23 -2.84 0.49 -26.64
N LYS A 24 -1.97 1.10 -27.45
CA LYS A 24 -1.05 0.37 -28.36
C LYS A 24 -0.30 -0.81 -27.70
N ARG A 25 0.05 -0.69 -26.41
CA ARG A 25 0.73 -1.77 -25.66
C ARG A 25 -0.17 -2.97 -25.36
N ALA A 26 -1.47 -2.74 -25.18
CA ALA A 26 -2.47 -3.77 -24.89
C ALA A 26 -2.87 -4.57 -26.14
N GLU A 27 -2.62 -4.03 -27.33
CA GLU A 27 -2.88 -4.70 -28.62
C GLU A 27 -1.77 -5.67 -29.04
N LYS A 28 -0.61 -5.63 -28.35
CA LYS A 28 0.51 -6.52 -28.65
C LYS A 28 0.20 -7.95 -28.17
N ASN A 29 0.78 -8.94 -28.85
CA ASN A 29 0.75 -10.33 -28.40
C ASN A 29 1.32 -10.44 -26.99
N PHE A 30 0.53 -10.99 -26.08
CA PHE A 30 0.91 -11.17 -24.69
C PHE A 30 2.11 -12.12 -24.60
N LYS A 31 3.16 -11.68 -23.89
CA LYS A 31 4.31 -12.51 -23.53
C LYS A 31 4.41 -12.59 -22.01
N LEU A 32 4.36 -13.81 -21.50
CA LEU A 32 4.60 -14.09 -20.10
C LEU A 32 6.11 -14.15 -19.86
N GLU A 33 6.59 -13.28 -18.99
CA GLU A 33 7.99 -13.20 -18.59
C GLU A 33 8.09 -13.53 -17.10
N LEU A 34 9.03 -14.41 -16.77
CA LEU A 34 9.41 -14.69 -15.40
C LEU A 34 10.27 -13.53 -14.89
N LEU A 35 10.09 -13.17 -13.62
CA LEU A 35 11.01 -12.26 -12.97
C LEU A 35 12.34 -13.01 -12.75
N PRO A 36 13.50 -12.35 -12.93
CA PRO A 36 14.77 -12.96 -12.60
C PRO A 36 14.76 -13.35 -11.13
N ILE A 37 15.20 -14.59 -10.85
CA ILE A 37 15.41 -15.05 -9.48
C ILE A 37 16.76 -14.48 -9.05
N ILE A 38 16.75 -13.65 -8.01
CA ILE A 38 17.98 -13.15 -7.39
C ILE A 38 18.29 -14.11 -6.25
N GLU A 39 19.41 -14.83 -6.35
CA GLU A 39 19.90 -15.67 -5.27
C GLU A 39 20.41 -14.79 -4.13
N GLY A 40 19.73 -14.87 -2.99
CA GLY A 40 20.12 -14.16 -1.78
C GLY A 40 21.05 -15.02 -0.91
N ASN A 41 21.92 -14.36 -0.15
CA ASN A 41 22.85 -15.02 0.78
C ASN A 41 22.15 -15.64 2.01
N LYS A 42 20.83 -15.43 2.18
CA LYS A 42 20.03 -15.94 3.29
C LYS A 42 18.62 -16.31 2.83
N LYS A 43 18.00 -17.26 3.52
CA LYS A 43 16.59 -17.62 3.32
C LYS A 43 15.69 -16.55 3.94
N GLY A 44 14.89 -15.87 3.11
CA GLY A 44 13.81 -14.99 3.57
C GLY A 44 12.55 -15.77 3.94
N LYS A 45 11.68 -15.17 4.75
CA LYS A 45 10.33 -15.67 5.03
C LYS A 45 9.32 -14.66 4.51
N VAL A 46 8.25 -15.15 3.88
CA VAL A 46 7.15 -14.35 3.35
C VAL A 46 5.86 -14.87 3.94
N TYR A 47 4.96 -13.95 4.31
CA TYR A 47 3.70 -14.27 4.96
C TYR A 47 2.56 -13.61 4.20
N ASN A 48 1.45 -14.33 4.02
CA ASN A 48 0.20 -13.79 3.48
C ASN A 48 -0.86 -13.80 4.59
N GLU A 49 -0.73 -12.89 5.53
CA GLU A 49 -1.60 -12.77 6.71
C GLU A 49 -1.91 -11.30 7.01
N ASP A 50 -2.94 -11.06 7.84
CA ASP A 50 -3.18 -9.73 8.41
C ASP A 50 -1.99 -9.31 9.29
N VAL A 51 -1.50 -8.07 9.09
CA VAL A 51 -0.27 -7.60 9.73
C VAL A 51 -0.39 -7.52 11.26
N ASN A 52 -1.57 -7.18 11.80
CA ASN A 52 -1.82 -7.14 13.25
C ASN A 52 -1.88 -8.54 13.87
N SER A 53 -2.12 -9.56 13.05
CA SER A 53 -2.02 -10.97 13.46
C SER A 53 -0.58 -11.49 13.33
N LEU A 54 0.12 -11.13 12.25
CA LEU A 54 1.49 -11.55 11.98
C LEU A 54 2.48 -10.97 12.98
N ILE A 55 2.34 -9.70 13.35
CA ILE A 55 3.30 -8.99 14.20
C ILE A 55 3.51 -9.69 15.56
N LYS A 56 2.51 -10.42 16.05
CA LYS A 56 2.55 -11.19 17.30
C LYS A 56 3.41 -12.46 17.21
N LYS A 57 3.82 -12.85 15.99
CA LYS A 57 4.54 -14.10 15.69
C LYS A 57 5.96 -13.85 15.18
N VAL A 58 6.32 -12.60 14.90
CA VAL A 58 7.61 -12.22 14.31
C VAL A 58 8.31 -11.18 15.19
N LYS A 59 9.64 -11.22 15.17
CA LYS A 59 10.52 -10.32 15.93
C LYS A 59 11.79 -10.05 15.16
N GLY A 60 12.51 -9.00 15.55
CA GLY A 60 13.81 -8.67 14.96
C GLY A 60 14.33 -7.33 15.44
N ASP A 61 15.42 -6.86 14.83
CA ASP A 61 16.02 -5.58 15.22
C ASP A 61 15.29 -4.38 14.62
N ILE A 62 14.85 -4.52 13.36
CA ILE A 62 14.27 -3.43 12.57
C ILE A 62 12.95 -3.86 11.94
N LEU A 63 11.91 -3.06 12.14
CA LEU A 63 10.63 -3.14 11.44
C LEU A 63 10.46 -1.91 10.55
N TYR A 64 10.24 -2.11 9.25
CA TYR A 64 9.91 -1.03 8.32
C TYR A 64 8.46 -1.16 7.87
N LEU A 65 7.69 -0.08 8.00
CA LEU A 65 6.27 -0.01 7.70
C LEU A 65 6.02 1.02 6.59
N ASP A 66 5.32 0.60 5.55
CA ASP A 66 4.81 1.46 4.48
C ASP A 66 3.32 1.13 4.24
N PRO A 67 2.43 1.52 5.18
CA PRO A 67 1.02 1.18 5.11
C PRO A 67 0.28 2.08 4.10
N PRO A 68 -0.92 1.67 3.65
CA PRO A 68 -1.78 2.53 2.85
C PRO A 68 -2.00 3.92 3.47
N TYR A 69 -1.75 4.97 2.68
CA TYR A 69 -1.93 6.36 3.10
C TYR A 69 -3.29 6.96 2.70
N ASN A 70 -4.11 6.24 1.92
CA ASN A 70 -5.41 6.73 1.47
C ASN A 70 -6.53 5.69 1.66
N SER A 71 -7.77 6.14 1.53
CA SER A 71 -8.95 5.31 1.78
C SER A 71 -9.28 4.32 0.66
N ARG A 72 -8.50 4.28 -0.42
CA ARG A 72 -8.75 3.36 -1.53
C ARG A 72 -8.35 1.96 -1.10
N GLN A 73 -9.27 1.03 -1.26
CA GLN A 73 -9.04 -0.37 -0.94
C GLN A 73 -8.26 -1.03 -2.09
N TYR A 74 -7.06 -1.53 -1.78
CA TYR A 74 -6.24 -2.27 -2.74
C TYR A 74 -6.97 -3.48 -3.31
N SER A 75 -7.77 -4.16 -2.50
CA SER A 75 -8.58 -5.31 -2.93
C SER A 75 -9.51 -4.97 -4.09
N ALA A 76 -10.09 -3.78 -4.12
CA ALA A 76 -10.90 -3.32 -5.25
C ALA A 76 -10.02 -2.81 -6.43
N ASN A 77 -8.95 -2.07 -6.13
CA ASN A 77 -8.09 -1.48 -7.16
C ASN A 77 -7.24 -2.50 -7.93
N TYR A 78 -6.92 -3.65 -7.34
CA TYR A 78 -6.07 -4.69 -7.92
C TYR A 78 -6.79 -6.04 -8.00
N HIS A 79 -8.12 -6.02 -7.99
CA HIS A 79 -8.97 -7.21 -7.95
C HIS A 79 -8.67 -8.21 -9.08
N LEU A 80 -8.28 -7.74 -10.27
CA LEU A 80 -7.95 -8.59 -11.40
C LEU A 80 -6.64 -9.35 -11.17
N LEU A 81 -5.64 -8.69 -10.59
CA LEU A 81 -4.37 -9.34 -10.24
C LEU A 81 -4.59 -10.40 -9.16
N GLU A 82 -5.47 -10.14 -8.21
CA GLU A 82 -5.89 -11.11 -7.19
C GLU A 82 -6.51 -12.36 -7.82
N THR A 83 -7.44 -12.19 -8.76
CA THR A 83 -8.06 -13.32 -9.50
C THR A 83 -7.02 -14.14 -10.25
N ILE A 84 -6.10 -13.48 -10.94
CA ILE A 84 -5.03 -14.17 -11.69
C ILE A 84 -4.09 -14.91 -10.74
N SER A 85 -3.77 -14.31 -9.59
CA SER A 85 -2.86 -14.91 -8.60
C SER A 85 -3.48 -16.12 -7.89
N ARG A 86 -4.78 -16.04 -7.58
CA ARG A 86 -5.55 -17.15 -6.99
C ARG A 86 -5.92 -18.22 -8.00
N TYR A 87 -5.85 -17.88 -9.29
CA TYR A 87 -6.32 -18.70 -10.41
C TYR A 87 -7.77 -19.20 -10.18
N ASP A 88 -8.63 -18.32 -9.71
CA ASP A 88 -10.04 -18.62 -9.40
C ASP A 88 -11.02 -17.95 -10.38
N ASN A 89 -12.30 -18.32 -10.28
CA ASN A 89 -13.37 -17.77 -11.13
C ASN A 89 -14.48 -17.12 -10.27
N PRO A 90 -14.26 -15.91 -9.75
CA PRO A 90 -15.20 -15.28 -8.83
C PRO A 90 -16.43 -14.74 -9.57
N VAL A 91 -17.57 -14.67 -8.87
CA VAL A 91 -18.73 -13.91 -9.35
C VAL A 91 -18.36 -12.42 -9.38
N ILE A 92 -18.44 -11.82 -10.56
CA ILE A 92 -18.12 -10.41 -10.81
C ILE A 92 -19.37 -9.53 -10.87
N LYS A 93 -19.22 -8.24 -10.57
CA LYS A 93 -20.32 -7.26 -10.60
C LYS A 93 -19.91 -5.95 -11.29
N GLY A 94 -20.89 -5.32 -11.92
CA GLY A 94 -20.75 -4.00 -12.54
C GLY A 94 -19.92 -4.01 -13.83
N LYS A 95 -19.82 -2.84 -14.46
CA LYS A 95 -19.14 -2.67 -15.77
C LYS A 95 -17.64 -2.97 -15.71
N THR A 96 -17.01 -2.83 -14.54
CA THR A 96 -15.57 -3.06 -14.35
C THR A 96 -15.24 -4.48 -13.89
N GLY A 97 -16.26 -5.35 -13.70
CA GLY A 97 -16.03 -6.75 -13.35
C GLY A 97 -15.44 -6.97 -11.95
N LEU A 98 -15.80 -6.12 -10.98
CA LEU A 98 -15.28 -6.22 -9.62
C LEU A 98 -15.74 -7.52 -8.96
N ARG A 99 -14.79 -8.26 -8.36
CA ARG A 99 -15.10 -9.40 -7.48
C ARG A 99 -15.53 -8.91 -6.10
N ASN A 100 -16.21 -9.77 -5.32
CA ASN A 100 -16.52 -9.44 -3.93
C ASN A 100 -15.25 -9.37 -3.07
N CYS A 101 -14.93 -8.16 -2.60
CA CYS A 101 -13.72 -7.86 -1.81
C CYS A 101 -14.03 -7.53 -0.34
N ASN A 102 -15.26 -7.73 0.13
CA ASN A 102 -15.69 -7.25 1.46
C ASN A 102 -14.85 -7.81 2.62
N LYS A 103 -14.38 -9.06 2.50
CA LYS A 103 -13.52 -9.72 3.50
C LYS A 103 -12.06 -9.24 3.47
N GLN A 104 -11.66 -8.49 2.45
CA GLN A 104 -10.28 -8.04 2.21
C GLN A 104 -10.14 -6.52 2.37
N LYS A 105 -11.06 -5.88 3.12
CA LYS A 105 -10.95 -4.46 3.44
C LYS A 105 -9.91 -4.28 4.54
N SER A 106 -8.94 -3.41 4.30
CA SER A 106 -7.91 -3.09 5.28
C SER A 106 -8.39 -1.98 6.21
N LYS A 107 -8.16 -2.18 7.53
CA LYS A 107 -8.34 -1.13 8.54
C LYS A 107 -7.40 0.06 8.31
N PHE A 108 -6.24 -0.16 7.67
CA PHE A 108 -5.31 0.90 7.28
C PHE A 108 -5.84 1.79 6.16
N CYS A 109 -6.81 1.31 5.36
CA CYS A 109 -7.51 2.12 4.36
C CYS A 109 -8.79 2.77 4.94
N SER A 110 -8.96 2.82 6.26
CA SER A 110 -10.17 3.32 6.93
C SER A 110 -9.81 4.43 7.91
N LYS A 111 -10.17 5.68 7.58
CA LYS A 111 -9.89 6.86 8.43
C LYS A 111 -10.32 6.70 9.90
N PRO A 112 -11.51 6.15 10.23
CA PRO A 112 -11.89 5.98 11.63
C PRO A 112 -11.14 4.83 12.34
N GLN A 113 -10.53 3.89 11.62
CA GLN A 113 -9.92 2.69 12.20
C GLN A 113 -8.38 2.68 12.13
N VAL A 114 -7.78 3.51 11.26
CA VAL A 114 -6.34 3.45 10.95
C VAL A 114 -5.48 3.70 12.18
N SER A 115 -5.80 4.69 13.01
CA SER A 115 -5.01 5.01 14.21
C SER A 115 -5.04 3.87 15.24
N GLN A 116 -6.20 3.25 15.42
CA GLN A 116 -6.34 2.10 16.32
C GLN A 116 -5.59 0.88 15.79
N ALA A 117 -5.71 0.58 14.50
CA ALA A 117 -5.00 -0.54 13.88
C ALA A 117 -3.47 -0.33 13.93
N PHE A 118 -3.01 0.89 13.73
CA PHE A 118 -1.60 1.25 13.85
C PHE A 118 -1.10 1.11 15.29
N GLU A 119 -1.82 1.61 16.28
CA GLU A 119 -1.44 1.46 17.70
C GLU A 119 -1.41 -0.01 18.15
N GLU A 120 -2.39 -0.83 17.72
CA GLU A 120 -2.36 -2.28 17.94
C GLU A 120 -1.13 -2.93 17.30
N LEU A 121 -0.71 -2.47 16.11
CA LEU A 121 0.49 -3.00 15.44
C LEU A 121 1.75 -2.66 16.25
N ILE A 122 1.92 -1.40 16.63
CA ILE A 122 3.11 -0.92 17.35
C ILE A 122 3.22 -1.53 18.74
N SER A 123 2.11 -1.62 19.48
CA SER A 123 2.10 -2.22 20.82
C SER A 123 2.60 -3.66 20.82
N ASN A 124 2.16 -4.48 19.85
CA ASN A 124 2.52 -5.89 19.74
C ASN A 124 3.86 -6.16 19.03
N ALA A 125 4.50 -5.14 18.44
CA ALA A 125 5.75 -5.31 17.70
C ALA A 125 6.95 -5.62 18.61
N ASP A 126 7.55 -6.80 18.50
CA ASP A 126 8.80 -7.16 19.18
C ASP A 126 10.02 -6.75 18.32
N PHE A 127 10.21 -5.44 18.19
CA PHE A 127 11.29 -4.84 17.40
C PHE A 127 11.88 -3.61 18.10
N LYS A 128 13.21 -3.51 18.09
CA LYS A 128 13.94 -2.40 18.72
C LYS A 128 13.77 -1.08 17.97
N TYR A 129 13.89 -1.12 16.65
CA TYR A 129 13.73 0.05 15.78
C TYR A 129 12.53 -0.14 14.87
N ILE A 130 11.57 0.79 14.92
CA ILE A 130 10.41 0.78 14.04
C ILE A 130 10.41 2.04 13.20
N PHE A 131 10.47 1.88 11.88
CA PHE A 131 10.39 2.95 10.91
C PHE A 131 9.02 2.92 10.23
N LEU A 132 8.41 4.09 10.08
CA LEU A 132 7.18 4.27 9.31
C LEU A 132 7.43 5.32 8.22
N SER A 133 7.17 4.93 6.98
CA SER A 133 7.09 5.84 5.84
C SER A 133 5.65 6.31 5.68
N TYR A 134 5.41 7.62 5.74
CA TYR A 134 4.08 8.21 5.59
C TYR A 134 4.15 9.65 5.09
N ASN A 135 3.05 10.21 4.57
CA ASN A 135 3.04 11.60 4.07
C ASN A 135 1.96 12.47 4.71
N ASP A 136 2.07 13.79 4.48
CA ASP A 136 1.15 14.80 5.02
C ASP A 136 -0.27 14.74 4.42
N GLU A 137 -0.50 13.89 3.43
CA GLU A 137 -1.82 13.62 2.84
C GLU A 137 -2.46 12.32 3.35
N GLY A 138 -1.79 11.65 4.28
CA GLY A 138 -2.19 10.39 4.86
C GLY A 138 -3.50 10.44 5.66
N LEU A 139 -4.04 9.26 5.98
CA LEU A 139 -5.24 9.14 6.82
C LEU A 139 -4.95 9.45 8.29
N MET A 140 -3.75 9.13 8.77
CA MET A 140 -3.23 9.54 10.08
C MET A 140 -2.49 10.87 9.95
N LYS A 141 -2.69 11.78 10.90
CA LYS A 141 -1.88 12.99 10.97
C LYS A 141 -0.55 12.71 11.66
N LEU A 142 0.46 13.53 11.37
CA LEU A 142 1.77 13.44 12.04
C LEU A 142 1.63 13.49 13.56
N GLU A 143 0.73 14.34 14.08
CA GLU A 143 0.51 14.47 15.52
C GLU A 143 -0.06 13.18 16.14
N ASP A 144 -0.92 12.47 15.41
CA ASP A 144 -1.46 11.19 15.86
C ASP A 144 -0.39 10.09 15.85
N ILE A 145 0.44 10.04 14.80
CA ILE A 145 1.55 9.10 14.68
C ILE A 145 2.54 9.32 15.83
N LYS A 146 2.99 10.57 16.01
CA LYS A 146 3.87 10.97 17.12
C LYS A 146 3.31 10.55 18.47
N ARG A 147 2.05 10.91 18.76
CA ARG A 147 1.36 10.59 20.01
C ARG A 147 1.28 9.08 20.26
N ILE A 148 1.12 8.26 19.23
CA ILE A 148 1.10 6.80 19.36
C ILE A 148 2.50 6.27 19.63
N LEU A 149 3.50 6.66 18.84
CA LEU A 149 4.86 6.12 18.95
C LEU A 149 5.54 6.50 20.27
N GLU A 150 5.37 7.74 20.76
CA GLU A 150 5.94 8.21 22.03
C GLU A 150 5.48 7.41 23.25
N LYS A 151 4.33 6.71 23.18
CA LYS A 151 3.88 5.81 24.25
C LYS A 151 4.80 4.61 24.46
N TYR A 152 5.51 4.19 23.41
CA TYR A 152 6.27 2.94 23.39
C TYR A 152 7.78 3.14 23.38
N GLY A 153 8.27 4.39 23.31
CA GLY A 153 9.70 4.65 23.28
C GLY A 153 10.09 6.06 22.85
N GLU A 154 11.35 6.23 22.47
CA GLU A 154 11.87 7.49 21.96
C GLU A 154 11.47 7.66 20.49
N TYR A 155 10.89 8.81 20.16
CA TYR A 155 10.40 9.13 18.82
C TYR A 155 11.24 10.22 18.15
N LYS A 156 11.56 10.00 16.88
CA LYS A 156 12.23 10.92 15.97
C LYS A 156 11.56 10.83 14.61
N TYR A 157 11.71 11.84 13.76
CA TYR A 157 11.29 11.75 12.36
C TYR A 157 12.22 12.57 11.47
N PHE A 158 12.27 12.19 10.20
CA PHE A 158 12.96 12.90 9.13
C PHE A 158 11.95 13.30 8.05
N THR A 159 12.21 14.36 7.30
CA THR A 159 11.29 14.83 6.25
C THR A 159 11.99 15.06 4.93
N THR A 160 11.25 14.91 3.84
CA THR A 160 11.67 15.30 2.49
C THR A 160 10.48 15.88 1.75
N ASN A 161 10.71 16.98 1.03
CA ASN A 161 9.65 17.68 0.30
C ASN A 161 9.64 17.27 -1.18
N TYR A 162 8.49 16.80 -1.68
CA TYR A 162 8.32 16.39 -3.07
C TYR A 162 7.28 17.25 -3.79
N LYS A 163 7.46 17.43 -5.11
CA LYS A 163 6.44 18.05 -5.96
C LYS A 163 5.22 17.13 -6.02
N ARG A 164 4.03 17.66 -5.73
CA ARG A 164 2.78 16.90 -5.72
C ARG A 164 2.49 16.31 -7.10
N PHE A 165 2.16 15.01 -7.16
CA PHE A 165 1.73 14.37 -8.41
C PHE A 165 0.38 14.94 -8.87
N LYS A 166 0.32 15.46 -10.11
CA LYS A 166 -0.88 16.08 -10.71
C LYS A 166 -1.43 15.15 -11.79
N SER A 167 -2.63 14.61 -11.59
CA SER A 167 -3.27 13.68 -12.53
C SER A 167 -4.14 14.35 -13.61
N SER A 168 -4.30 15.68 -13.61
CA SER A 168 -5.07 16.42 -14.63
C SER A 168 -4.40 17.75 -15.04
N LYS A 169 -4.59 18.15 -16.32
CA LYS A 169 -4.25 19.50 -16.80
C LYS A 169 -5.04 20.56 -16.01
N GLN A 170 -4.43 21.74 -15.87
CA GLN A 170 -4.73 22.80 -14.89
C GLN A 170 -6.12 23.44 -14.93
N GLU A 171 -6.98 23.16 -15.91
CA GLU A 171 -8.09 24.08 -16.21
C GLU A 171 -9.26 24.08 -15.21
N ASN A 172 -9.42 23.06 -14.34
CA ASN A 172 -10.66 22.93 -13.56
C ASN A 172 -10.52 22.53 -12.08
N ARG A 173 -9.33 22.60 -11.46
CA ARG A 173 -9.18 22.35 -10.01
C ARG A 173 -8.15 23.27 -9.37
N ASN A 174 -8.61 24.16 -8.48
CA ASN A 174 -7.75 24.92 -7.56
C ASN A 174 -7.11 23.97 -6.55
N TYR A 175 -5.92 23.46 -6.86
CA TYR A 175 -5.12 22.67 -5.94
C TYR A 175 -4.56 23.59 -4.83
N LYS A 176 -4.98 23.37 -3.57
CA LYS A 176 -4.58 24.19 -2.40
C LYS A 176 -3.12 24.00 -1.96
N LYS A 177 -2.41 22.96 -2.43
CA LYS A 177 -1.00 22.67 -2.07
C LYS A 177 -0.20 22.29 -3.32
N SER A 178 1.02 22.84 -3.43
CA SER A 178 1.97 22.59 -4.53
C SER A 178 2.94 21.45 -4.26
N SER A 179 3.06 21.01 -3.01
CA SER A 179 4.00 19.97 -2.58
C SER A 179 3.37 19.02 -1.56
N THR A 180 4.01 17.86 -1.40
CA THR A 180 3.68 16.80 -0.45
C THR A 180 4.93 16.54 0.37
N ILE A 181 4.79 16.44 1.69
CA ILE A 181 5.91 16.16 2.60
C ILE A 181 5.86 14.67 2.94
N GLU A 182 6.94 13.97 2.63
CA GLU A 182 7.17 12.60 3.07
C GLU A 182 7.90 12.63 4.42
N TYR A 183 7.44 11.80 5.34
CA TYR A 183 7.97 11.59 6.68
C TYR A 183 8.55 10.18 6.78
N LEU A 184 9.73 10.08 7.38
CA LEU A 184 10.28 8.84 7.89
C LEU A 184 10.28 8.93 9.41
N ASP A 185 9.22 8.43 10.02
CA ASP A 185 9.05 8.32 11.46
C ASP A 185 9.91 7.18 12.00
N CYS A 186 10.51 7.37 13.16
CA CYS A 186 11.41 6.43 13.81
C CYS A 186 11.07 6.31 15.29
N LEU A 187 10.79 5.09 15.73
CA LEU A 187 10.60 4.72 17.13
C LEU A 187 11.76 3.82 17.56
N ILE A 188 12.43 4.20 18.65
CA ILE A 188 13.34 3.35 19.41
C ILE A 188 12.53 2.80 20.59
N LYS A 189 12.07 1.55 20.46
CA LYS A 189 11.15 0.92 21.41
C LYS A 189 11.88 0.53 22.71
N LYS A 190 11.23 0.77 23.85
CA LYS A 190 11.74 0.42 25.19
C LYS A 190 11.60 -1.06 25.51
#